data_AF-A0A1E5JX17-F1
#
_entry.id   AF-A0A1E5JX17-F1
#
_cell.length_a   1.000
_cell.length_b   1.000
_cell.length_c   1.000
_cell.angle_alpha   90.00
_cell.angle_beta   90.00
_cell.angle_gamma   90.00
#
_symmetry.space_group_name_H-M   'P 1'
#
loop_
_entity.id
_entity.type
_entity.pdbx_description
1 polymer ?
#
loop_
_entity_poly.entity_id
_entity_poly.type
_entity_poly.pdbx_seq_one_letter_code
_entity_poly.pdbx_strand_id
1 'polypeptide(L)' 'MGGRPQKEWAIYKGDQFVFMGTTNECAKELGVHPDTIRFYSTPIYKKRLEKRGNLDNSTVVVDLGEVQEND' A
#
# COMPACT_ATOMS: atom_id res chain seq x y z
N MET A 1 -3.53 19.54 18.63
CA MET A 1 -3.11 19.39 17.23
C MET A 1 -3.88 18.21 16.66
N GLY A 2 -4.77 18.41 15.70
CA GLY A 2 -5.43 17.28 15.04
C GLY A 2 -4.40 16.56 14.16
N GLY A 3 -3.85 15.45 14.65
CA GLY A 3 -3.02 14.57 13.83
C GLY A 3 -3.87 14.07 12.66
N ARG A 4 -3.33 14.11 11.44
CA ARG A 4 -3.98 13.41 10.33
C ARG A 4 -3.98 11.92 10.68
N PRO A 5 -5.10 11.21 10.51
CA PRO A 5 -5.15 9.77 10.75
C PRO A 5 -4.09 9.08 9.89
N GLN A 6 -3.31 8.20 10.51
CA GLN A 6 -2.34 7.40 9.78
C GLN A 6 -3.09 6.32 9.01
N LYS A 7 -2.80 6.23 7.71
CA LYS A 7 -3.33 5.17 6.87
C LYS A 7 -2.40 3.97 6.91
N GLU A 8 -3.00 2.81 7.17
CA GLU A 8 -2.34 1.52 7.07
C GLU A 8 -2.56 0.90 5.69
N TRP A 9 -1.50 0.26 5.21
CA TRP A 9 -1.44 -0.39 3.92
C TRP A 9 -0.87 -1.80 4.09
N ALA A 10 -1.41 -2.76 3.36
CA ALA A 10 -0.80 -4.07 3.16
C ALA A 10 -0.19 -4.16 1.76
N ILE A 11 1.03 -4.69 1.68
CA ILE A 11 1.77 -4.93 0.46
C ILE A 11 1.81 -6.43 0.17
N TYR A 12 1.40 -6.78 -1.05
CA TYR A 12 1.50 -8.12 -1.60
C TYR A 12 2.40 -8.11 -2.84
N LYS A 13 3.06 -9.23 -3.11
CA LYS A 13 3.79 -9.47 -4.35
C LYS A 13 3.26 -10.77 -4.95
N GLY A 14 2.44 -10.63 -6.00
CA GLY A 14 1.57 -11.74 -6.42
C GLY A 14 0.63 -12.16 -5.28
N ASP A 15 0.65 -13.44 -4.93
CA ASP A 15 -0.12 -14.00 -3.81
C ASP A 15 0.66 -14.00 -2.47
N GLN A 16 1.89 -13.49 -2.44
CA GLN A 16 2.69 -13.47 -1.22
C GLN A 16 2.50 -12.17 -0.45
N PHE A 17 2.15 -12.29 0.83
CA PHE A 17 2.19 -11.17 1.78
C PHE A 17 3.64 -10.76 2.05
N VAL A 18 3.93 -9.48 1.90
CA VAL A 18 5.29 -8.94 2.10
C VAL A 18 5.37 -8.16 3.41
N PHE A 19 4.50 -7.17 3.58
CA PHE A 19 4.56 -6.25 4.71
C PHE A 19 3.22 -5.53 4.91
N MET A 20 2.95 -5.08 6.13
CA MET A 20 1.80 -4.24 6.46
C MET A 20 2.22 -3.18 7.48
N GLY A 21 1.74 -1.96 7.31
CA GLY A 21 1.94 -0.88 8.26
C GLY A 21 1.59 0.46 7.65
N THR A 22 2.11 1.54 8.23
CA THR A 22 1.84 2.90 7.74
C THR A 22 2.52 3.17 6.39
N THR A 23 2.07 4.22 5.70
CA THR A 23 2.67 4.66 4.41
C THR A 23 4.21 4.78 4.49
N ASN A 24 4.74 5.27 5.62
CA ASN A 24 6.16 5.51 5.80
C ASN A 24 6.95 4.21 6.05
N GLU A 25 6.39 3.27 6.81
CA GLU A 25 7.03 1.97 7.06
C GLU A 25 7.07 1.15 5.79
N CYS A 26 5.94 1.06 5.08
CA CYS A 26 5.83 0.46 3.76
C CYS A 26 6.84 1.03 2.76
N ALA A 27 7.02 2.35 2.75
CA ALA A 27 7.98 3.03 1.88
C ALA A 27 9.43 2.66 2.22
N LYS A 28 9.79 2.58 3.51
CA LYS A 28 11.12 2.20 3.97
C LYS A 28 11.45 0.75 3.62
N GLU A 29 10.54 -0.17 3.88
CA GLU A 29 10.71 -1.61 3.60
C GLU A 29 10.87 -1.87 2.10
N LEU A 30 10.11 -1.17 1.25
CA LEU A 30 10.22 -1.28 -0.20
C LEU A 30 11.37 -0.45 -0.79
N GLY A 31 12.00 0.45 -0.01
CA GLY A 31 13.00 1.39 -0.51
C GLY A 31 12.46 2.39 -1.53
N VAL A 32 11.17 2.75 -1.45
CA VAL A 32 10.48 3.67 -2.38
C VAL A 32 10.02 4.94 -1.67
N HIS A 33 9.57 5.94 -2.43
CA HIS A 33 9.00 7.15 -1.84
C HIS A 33 7.59 6.89 -1.28
N PRO A 34 7.17 7.52 -0.16
CA PRO A 34 5.80 7.40 0.37
C PRO A 34 4.71 7.74 -0.65
N ASP A 35 4.99 8.67 -1.58
CA ASP A 35 4.06 9.01 -2.67
C ASP A 35 3.87 7.87 -3.67
N THR A 36 4.87 6.98 -3.83
CA THR A 36 4.75 5.77 -4.64
C THR A 36 3.76 4.80 -4.02
N ILE A 37 3.77 4.64 -2.69
CA ILE A 37 2.79 3.80 -1.98
C ILE A 37 1.37 4.35 -2.20
N ARG A 38 1.19 5.68 -2.09
CA ARG A 38 -0.07 6.35 -2.40
C ARG A 38 -0.48 6.19 -3.87
N PHE A 39 0.47 6.19 -4.79
CA PHE A 39 0.19 5.95 -6.20
C PHE A 39 -0.28 4.52 -6.44
N TYR A 40 0.34 3.53 -5.80
CA TYR A 40 -0.07 2.13 -5.92
C TYR A 40 -1.45 1.84 -5.36
N SER A 41 -1.92 2.61 -4.37
CA SER A 41 -3.28 2.48 -3.89
C SER A 41 -4.33 3.10 -4.81
N THR A 42 -3.94 3.92 -5.79
CA THR A 42 -4.89 4.53 -6.72
C THR A 42 -5.62 3.50 -7.58
N PRO A 43 -6.89 3.74 -7.94
CA PRO A 43 -7.65 2.84 -8.83
C PRO A 43 -7.04 2.73 -10.23
N ILE A 44 -6.28 3.74 -10.66
CA ILE A 44 -5.58 3.74 -11.95
C ILE A 44 -4.51 2.64 -11.97
N TYR A 45 -3.72 2.53 -10.90
CA TYR A 45 -2.70 1.51 -10.79
C TYR A 45 -3.29 0.10 -10.72
N LYS A 46 -4.36 -0.08 -9.93
CA LYS A 46 -5.10 -1.35 -9.84
C LYS A 46 -5.62 -1.83 -11.20
N LYS A 47 -6.25 -0.94 -11.97
CA LYS A 47 -6.69 -1.25 -13.36
C LYS A 47 -5.54 -1.63 -14.29
N ARG A 48 -4.34 -1.07 -14.06
CA ARG A 48 -3.14 -1.39 -14.85
C ARG A 48 -2.65 -2.80 -14.55
N LEU A 49 -2.75 -3.23 -13.30
CA LEU A 49 -2.43 -4.59 -12.86
C LEU A 49 -3.40 -5.62 -13.42
N GLU A 50 -4.71 -5.35 -13.36
CA GLU A 50 -5.75 -6.21 -13.93
C GLU A 50 -5.54 -6.48 -15.43
N LYS A 51 -5.12 -5.46 -16.19
CA LYS A 51 -4.82 -5.59 -17.63
C LYS A 51 -3.56 -6.40 -17.94
N ARG A 52 -2.65 -6.57 -16.97
CA ARG A 52 -1.34 -7.18 -17.20
C ARG A 52 -1.39 -8.70 -17.26
N GLY A 53 -2.47 -9.32 -16.78
CA GLY A 53 -2.73 -10.77 -16.85
C GLY A 53 -1.85 -11.65 -15.96
N ASN A 54 -0.60 -11.26 -15.69
CA ASN A 54 0.30 -11.93 -14.76
C ASN A 54 0.66 -11.00 -13.58
N LEU A 55 0.34 -11.45 -12.37
CA LEU A 55 0.57 -10.71 -11.12
C LEU A 55 1.72 -11.29 -10.28
N ASP A 56 2.39 -12.37 -10.71
CA ASP A 56 3.34 -13.15 -9.90
C ASP A 56 4.48 -12.32 -9.30
N ASN A 57 4.85 -11.21 -9.95
CA ASN A 57 5.85 -10.24 -9.46
C ASN A 57 5.31 -8.82 -9.31
N SER A 58 4.00 -8.62 -9.40
CA SER A 58 3.38 -7.31 -9.28
C SER A 58 3.20 -6.92 -7.83
N THR A 59 3.67 -5.74 -7.46
CA THR A 59 3.43 -5.15 -6.13
C THR A 59 2.00 -4.63 -6.06
N VAL A 60 1.21 -5.18 -5.15
CA VAL A 60 -0.17 -4.76 -4.90
C VAL A 60 -0.22 -4.10 -3.54
N VAL A 61 -0.78 -2.89 -3.47
CA VAL A 61 -1.00 -2.17 -2.22
C VAL A 61 -2.50 -2.12 -1.94
N VAL A 62 -2.88 -2.62 -0.77
CA VAL A 62 -4.26 -2.66 -0.29
C VAL A 62 -4.41 -1.65 0.84
N ASP A 63 -5.45 -0.81 0.76
CA ASP A 63 -5.84 0.11 1.82
C ASP A 63 -6.52 -0.69 2.93
N LEU A 64 -5.97 -0.66 4.14
CA LEU A 64 -6.58 -1.30 5.30
C LEU A 64 -7.44 -0.32 6.11
N GLY A 65 -7.40 0.97 5.76
CA GLY A 65 -8.15 2.03 6.39
C GLY A 65 -7.28 2.85 7.35
N GLU A 66 -7.97 3.58 8.22
CA GLU A 66 -7.36 4.48 9.19
C GLU A 66 -7.30 3.80 10.55
N VAL A 67 -6.10 3.75 11.14
CA VAL A 67 -5.93 3.31 12.52
C VAL A 67 -6.47 4.43 13.39
N GLN A 68 -7.67 4.26 13.91
CA GLN A 68 -8.14 5.08 15.01
C GLN A 68 -7.53 4.48 16.28
N GLU A 69 -6.47 5.14 16.76
CA GLU A 69 -6.02 4.96 18.14
C GLU A 69 -7.18 5.44 19.02
N ASN A 70 -7.97 4.49 19.51
CA ASN A 70 -9.02 4.77 20.49
C ASN A 70 -8.29 4.96 21.83
N ASP A 71 -8.23 6.21 22.30
CA ASP A 71 -7.88 6.56 23.69
C ASP A 71 -9.10 6.35 24.62
#